data_AF-A0A9K3PG09-F1
#
_entry.id   AF-A0A9K3PG09-F1
#
_cell.length_a   1.000
_cell.length_b   1.000
_cell.length_c   1.000
_cell.angle_alpha   90.00
_cell.angle_beta   90.00
_cell.angle_gamma   90.00
#
_symmetry.space_group_name_H-M   'P 1'
#
loop_
_entity.id
_entity.type
_entity.pdbx_description
1 polymer ?
#
loop_
_entity_poly.entity_id
_entity_poly.type
_entity_poly.pdbx_seq_one_letter_code
_entity_poly.pdbx_strand_id
1 'polypeptide(L)'
;MSASQGLHQLPPPIHVLRGILRRLRVHVPEKVPSNNRNTTTTTTAATTTTTRFNPMQRFVLHQYRSSRAETSPVKIQELQSVAVQYYTLRQDLAERSRLHQLDSGAEMQLSAKELSRRAAARAGLQLPDLDPELEQDLK
;
A
#
# COMPACT_ATOMS: atom_id res chain seq x y z
N MET A 1 -49.81 0.59 -25.69
CA MET A 1 -48.71 0.76 -26.66
C MET A 1 -47.45 1.03 -25.86
N SER A 2 -46.46 0.17 -26.03
CA SER A 2 -45.24 0.06 -25.22
C SER A 2 -44.12 1.03 -25.63
N ALA A 3 -43.06 1.00 -24.80
CA ALA A 3 -41.67 1.45 -25.00
C ALA A 3 -41.33 2.81 -24.36
N SER A 4 -40.22 3.01 -23.67
CA SER A 4 -39.08 2.16 -23.29
C SER A 4 -38.31 2.94 -22.22
N GLN A 5 -38.11 2.33 -21.04
CA GLN A 5 -37.26 2.91 -20.00
C GLN A 5 -35.79 2.78 -20.41
N GLY A 6 -35.06 3.90 -20.40
CA GLY A 6 -33.62 3.95 -20.59
C GLY A 6 -32.90 3.26 -19.43
N LEU A 7 -32.49 2.01 -19.65
CA LEU A 7 -31.55 1.29 -18.80
C LEU A 7 -30.19 2.00 -18.86
N HIS A 8 -29.91 2.85 -17.87
CA HIS A 8 -28.54 3.25 -17.56
C HIS A 8 -27.76 1.98 -17.21
N GLN A 9 -26.97 1.50 -18.15
CA GLN A 9 -26.06 0.38 -17.96
C GLN A 9 -25.02 0.77 -16.92
N LEU A 10 -25.28 0.39 -15.67
CA LEU A 10 -24.27 0.36 -14.62
C LEU A 10 -23.14 -0.56 -15.08
N PRO A 11 -21.88 -0.09 -15.09
CA PRO A 11 -20.75 -0.87 -15.60
C PRO A 11 -20.65 -2.18 -14.82
N PRO A 12 -20.43 -3.32 -15.51
CA PRO A 12 -20.44 -4.62 -14.86
C PRO A 12 -19.40 -4.68 -13.72
N PRO A 13 -19.73 -5.32 -12.58
CA PRO A 13 -18.97 -5.29 -11.33
C PRO A 13 -17.51 -5.78 -11.47
N ILE A 14 -17.21 -6.49 -12.56
CA ILE A 14 -15.84 -6.89 -12.94
C ILE A 14 -14.91 -5.68 -13.05
N HIS A 15 -15.35 -4.53 -13.56
CA HIS A 15 -14.45 -3.39 -13.79
C HIS A 15 -14.07 -2.66 -12.49
N VAL A 16 -15.00 -2.56 -11.55
CA VAL A 16 -14.76 -1.94 -10.23
C VAL A 16 -13.80 -2.82 -9.41
N LEU A 17 -14.07 -4.12 -9.35
CA LEU A 17 -13.26 -5.07 -8.58
C LEU A 17 -11.89 -5.33 -9.23
N ARG A 18 -11.81 -5.38 -10.57
CA ARG A 18 -10.52 -5.45 -11.28
C ARG A 18 -9.72 -4.15 -11.10
N GLY A 19 -10.39 -3.00 -10.99
CA GLY A 19 -9.76 -1.73 -10.61
C GLY A 19 -9.16 -1.76 -9.20
N ILE A 20 -9.91 -2.29 -8.22
CA ILE A 20 -9.44 -2.47 -6.83
C ILE A 20 -8.25 -3.45 -6.80
N LEU A 21 -8.36 -4.61 -7.44
CA LEU A 21 -7.30 -5.63 -7.49
C LEU A 21 -6.03 -5.16 -8.21
N ARG A 22 -6.15 -4.37 -9.29
CA ARG A 22 -5.00 -3.78 -9.99
C ARG A 22 -4.30 -2.73 -9.12
N ARG A 23 -5.06 -1.94 -8.37
CA ARG A 23 -4.51 -0.91 -7.45
C ARG A 23 -4.01 -1.47 -6.12
N LEU A 24 -4.34 -2.71 -5.76
CA LEU A 24 -3.74 -3.43 -4.62
C LEU A 24 -2.38 -4.05 -4.98
N ARG A 25 -2.04 -4.16 -6.27
CA ARG A 25 -0.73 -4.66 -6.72
C ARG A 25 0.41 -3.63 -6.68
N VAL A 26 0.16 -2.39 -6.23
CA VAL A 26 1.17 -1.32 -6.29
C VAL A 26 1.22 -0.55 -4.97
N HIS A 27 2.05 -1.01 -4.05
CA HIS A 27 3.09 -0.26 -3.33
C HIS A 27 3.81 -1.23 -2.40
N VAL A 28 4.87 -1.86 -2.90
CA VAL A 28 5.97 -2.29 -2.03
C VAL A 28 6.83 -1.04 -1.89
N PRO A 29 6.88 -0.36 -0.73
CA PRO A 29 7.86 0.71 -0.54
C PRO A 29 9.25 0.10 -0.69
N GLU A 30 9.92 0.52 -1.75
CA GLU A 30 11.30 0.21 -2.04
C GLU A 30 12.19 0.94 -1.02
N LYS A 31 13.23 0.22 -0.55
CA LYS A 31 14.36 0.62 0.31
C LYS A 31 14.17 0.56 1.83
N VAL A 32 14.48 -0.63 2.37
CA VAL A 32 15.35 -0.77 3.54
C VAL A 32 16.64 -1.46 3.04
N PRO A 33 17.85 -0.95 3.33
CA PRO A 33 19.08 -1.53 2.81
C PRO A 33 19.46 -2.75 3.66
N SER A 34 19.09 -3.94 3.20
CA SER A 34 19.69 -5.17 3.73
C SER A 34 21.01 -5.41 3.02
N ASN A 35 22.08 -5.05 3.73
CA ASN A 35 23.41 -5.63 3.57
C ASN A 35 23.27 -7.15 3.42
N ASN A 36 23.50 -7.69 2.23
CA ASN A 36 24.11 -9.00 2.14
C ASN A 36 24.82 -9.19 0.80
N ARG A 37 26.12 -9.45 0.94
CA ARG A 37 27.03 -9.91 -0.09
C ARG A 37 26.52 -11.26 -0.63
N ASN A 38 26.66 -11.47 -1.94
CA ASN A 38 27.22 -12.67 -2.60
C ASN A 38 26.62 -12.88 -4.01
N THR A 39 27.42 -12.48 -5.00
CA THR A 39 27.79 -13.22 -6.21
C THR A 39 26.74 -14.04 -6.98
N THR A 40 26.44 -13.57 -8.19
CA THR A 40 26.38 -14.29 -9.48
C THR A 40 26.26 -15.83 -9.45
N THR A 41 25.18 -16.36 -10.02
CA THR A 41 25.22 -17.47 -10.99
C THR A 41 23.92 -17.56 -11.78
N THR A 42 24.07 -17.64 -13.09
CA THR A 42 23.02 -17.83 -14.10
C THR A 42 22.51 -19.27 -14.02
N THR A 43 21.24 -19.46 -13.67
CA THR A 43 20.50 -20.70 -13.98
C THR A 43 19.05 -20.38 -14.28
N THR A 44 18.65 -20.61 -15.53
CA THR A 44 17.27 -20.73 -15.98
C THR A 44 16.52 -21.76 -15.14
N ALA A 45 15.73 -21.29 -14.19
CA ALA A 45 14.75 -22.09 -13.47
C ALA A 45 13.49 -21.25 -13.28
N ALA A 46 12.35 -21.82 -13.70
CA ALA A 46 11.04 -21.19 -13.68
C ALA A 46 10.81 -20.45 -12.36
N THR A 47 10.73 -19.12 -12.44
CA THR A 47 10.34 -18.28 -11.31
C THR A 47 8.87 -18.57 -11.04
N THR A 48 8.58 -19.58 -10.23
CA THR A 48 7.34 -19.62 -9.45
C THR A 48 7.45 -18.51 -8.42
N THR A 49 7.27 -17.28 -8.89
CA THR A 49 7.03 -16.09 -8.06
C THR A 49 5.83 -16.42 -7.20
N THR A 50 6.09 -17.01 -6.03
CA THR A 50 5.09 -17.27 -5.01
C THR A 50 4.70 -15.90 -4.51
N THR A 51 3.75 -15.31 -5.22
CA THR A 51 3.19 -14.01 -4.90
C THR A 51 2.54 -14.19 -3.55
N ARG A 52 3.23 -13.78 -2.48
CA ARG A 52 2.69 -13.80 -1.12
C ARG A 52 1.53 -12.82 -1.12
N PHE A 53 0.33 -13.31 -1.42
CA PHE A 53 -0.87 -12.51 -1.37
C PHE A 53 -1.07 -12.04 0.07
N ASN A 54 -1.24 -10.73 0.25
CA ASN A 54 -1.64 -10.15 1.52
C ASN A 54 -2.89 -10.90 2.04
N PRO A 55 -2.97 -11.29 3.32
CA PRO A 55 -4.13 -12.00 3.88
C PRO A 55 -5.46 -11.29 3.59
N MET A 56 -5.47 -9.95 3.60
CA MET A 56 -6.63 -9.14 3.22
C MET A 56 -7.01 -9.32 1.75
N GLN A 57 -6.01 -9.37 0.86
CA GLN A 57 -6.24 -9.60 -0.56
C GLN A 57 -6.80 -11.00 -0.83
N ARG A 58 -6.34 -12.02 -0.08
CA ARG A 58 -6.90 -13.37 -0.14
C ARG A 58 -8.36 -13.38 0.32
N PHE A 59 -8.67 -12.70 1.41
CA PHE A 59 -10.03 -12.57 1.93
C PHE A 59 -10.97 -11.91 0.91
N VAL A 60 -10.58 -10.78 0.34
CA VAL A 60 -11.38 -10.07 -0.68
C VAL A 60 -11.58 -10.94 -1.93
N LEU A 61 -10.54 -11.63 -2.39
CA LEU A 61 -10.64 -12.55 -3.52
C LEU A 61 -11.55 -13.76 -3.23
N HIS A 62 -11.47 -14.31 -2.02
CA HIS A 62 -12.35 -15.37 -1.58
C HIS A 62 -13.81 -14.90 -1.57
N GLN A 63 -14.09 -13.75 -0.95
CA GLN A 63 -15.41 -13.16 -0.89
C GLN A 63 -16.00 -12.93 -2.29
N TYR A 64 -15.20 -12.41 -3.22
CA TYR A 64 -15.61 -12.21 -4.61
C TYR A 64 -15.93 -13.53 -5.33
N ARG A 65 -15.10 -14.55 -5.14
CA ARG A 65 -15.32 -15.86 -5.77
C ARG A 65 -16.60 -16.51 -5.25
N SER A 66 -16.84 -16.40 -3.94
CA SER A 66 -18.04 -16.94 -3.29
C SER A 66 -19.32 -16.20 -3.70
N SER A 67 -19.25 -14.90 -3.97
CA SER A 67 -20.42 -14.11 -4.39
C SER A 67 -20.70 -14.12 -5.89
N ARG A 68 -19.82 -14.71 -6.72
CA ARG A 68 -19.94 -14.71 -8.18
C ARG A 68 -21.19 -15.45 -8.71
N ALA A 69 -21.66 -16.45 -7.98
CA ALA A 69 -22.84 -17.24 -8.35
C ALA A 69 -24.16 -16.64 -7.83
N GLU A 70 -24.10 -15.56 -7.07
CA GLU A 70 -25.29 -14.92 -6.51
C GLU A 70 -26.11 -14.24 -7.63
N THR A 71 -27.39 -14.57 -7.71
CA THR A 71 -28.30 -14.10 -8.78
C THR A 71 -29.41 -13.19 -8.22
N SER A 72 -29.59 -13.14 -6.90
CA SER A 72 -30.61 -12.30 -6.28
C SER A 72 -30.28 -10.80 -6.42
N PRO A 73 -31.19 -9.97 -6.96
CA PRO A 73 -30.93 -8.55 -7.18
C PRO A 73 -30.69 -7.77 -5.88
N VAL A 74 -31.37 -8.15 -4.80
CA VAL A 74 -31.24 -7.50 -3.47
C VAL A 74 -29.83 -7.73 -2.91
N LYS A 75 -29.36 -8.98 -2.92
CA LYS A 75 -28.02 -9.32 -2.44
C LYS A 75 -26.92 -8.71 -3.30
N ILE A 76 -27.14 -8.59 -4.62
CA ILE A 76 -26.19 -7.92 -5.51
C ILE A 76 -26.06 -6.44 -5.11
N GLN A 77 -27.17 -5.75 -4.80
CA GLN A 77 -27.11 -4.35 -4.33
C GLN A 77 -26.39 -4.22 -2.98
N GLU A 78 -26.62 -5.13 -2.05
CA GLU A 78 -25.90 -5.16 -0.76
C GLU A 78 -24.39 -5.37 -0.96
N LEU A 79 -24.00 -6.31 -1.82
CA LEU A 79 -22.59 -6.54 -2.14
C LEU A 79 -21.95 -5.32 -2.81
N GLN A 80 -22.70 -4.59 -3.64
CA GLN A 80 -22.24 -3.34 -4.25
C GLN A 80 -22.06 -2.24 -3.21
N SER A 81 -23.00 -2.07 -2.28
CA SER A 81 -22.89 -1.05 -1.23
C SER A 81 -21.69 -1.32 -0.33
N VAL A 82 -21.47 -2.58 0.05
CA VAL A 82 -20.29 -3.02 0.80
C VAL A 82 -19.00 -2.77 0.02
N ALA A 83 -18.97 -3.04 -1.29
CA ALA A 83 -17.79 -2.76 -2.12
C ALA A 83 -17.45 -1.26 -2.19
N VAL A 84 -18.46 -0.40 -2.25
CA VAL A 84 -18.28 1.07 -2.21
C VAL A 84 -17.73 1.49 -0.85
N GLN A 85 -18.27 0.98 0.25
CA GLN A 85 -17.77 1.28 1.60
C GLN A 85 -16.29 0.90 1.76
N TYR A 86 -15.89 -0.28 1.30
CA TYR A 86 -14.48 -0.69 1.32
C TYR A 86 -13.58 0.20 0.45
N TYR A 87 -14.10 0.66 -0.69
CA TYR A 87 -13.37 1.59 -1.55
C TYR A 87 -13.13 2.93 -0.85
N THR A 88 -14.16 3.51 -0.24
CA THR A 88 -14.07 4.74 0.54
C THR A 88 -13.10 4.58 1.70
N LEU A 89 -13.25 3.53 2.51
CA LEU A 89 -12.35 3.25 3.65
C LEU A 89 -10.89 3.20 3.22
N ARG A 90 -10.60 2.57 2.07
CA ARG A 90 -9.25 2.53 1.53
C ARG A 90 -8.72 3.92 1.18
N GLN A 91 -9.55 4.79 0.57
CA GLN A 91 -9.15 6.16 0.27
C GLN A 91 -8.84 6.94 1.54
N ASP A 92 -9.70 6.80 2.56
CA ASP A 92 -9.52 7.47 3.85
C ASP A 92 -8.24 7.03 4.55
N LEU A 93 -7.93 5.73 4.54
CA LEU A 93 -6.67 5.22 5.11
C LEU A 93 -5.44 5.74 4.36
N ALA A 94 -5.51 5.82 3.03
CA ALA A 94 -4.42 6.36 2.22
C ALA A 94 -4.20 7.85 2.52
N GLU A 95 -5.28 8.63 2.61
CA GLU A 95 -5.21 10.05 2.93
C GLU A 95 -4.73 10.27 4.37
N ARG A 96 -5.19 9.46 5.33
CA ARG A 96 -4.67 9.51 6.71
C ARG A 96 -3.18 9.20 6.77
N SER A 97 -2.71 8.20 6.02
CA SER A 97 -1.27 7.91 5.95
C SER A 97 -0.49 9.09 5.35
N ARG A 98 -1.04 9.77 4.35
CA ARG A 98 -0.44 10.96 3.75
C ARG A 98 -0.40 12.13 4.74
N LEU A 99 -1.52 12.42 5.40
CA LEU A 99 -1.61 13.48 6.41
C LEU A 99 -0.65 13.21 7.56
N HIS A 100 -0.56 11.96 8.03
CA HIS A 100 0.41 11.56 9.03
C HIS A 100 1.86 11.76 8.58
N GLN A 101 2.18 11.56 7.30
CA GLN A 101 3.53 11.84 6.77
C GLN A 101 3.81 13.35 6.69
N LEU A 102 2.78 14.18 6.49
CA LEU A 102 2.93 15.64 6.49
C LEU A 102 3.03 16.20 7.91
N ASP A 103 2.30 15.60 8.84
CA ASP A 103 2.26 15.98 10.26
C ASP A 103 3.41 15.37 11.07
N SER A 104 4.03 14.29 10.56
CA SER A 104 5.20 13.71 11.23
C SER A 104 6.33 14.74 11.23
N GLY A 105 6.69 15.19 12.42
CA GLY A 105 7.76 16.16 12.61
C GLY A 105 9.11 15.60 12.17
N ALA A 106 10.11 16.48 12.15
CA ALA A 106 11.46 16.16 11.71
C ALA A 106 12.07 14.98 12.49
N GLU A 107 11.64 14.78 13.74
CA GLU A 107 12.04 13.70 14.64
C GLU A 107 11.64 12.30 14.17
N MET A 108 10.54 12.16 13.42
CA MET A 108 10.10 10.89 12.87
C MET A 108 10.76 10.56 11.52
N GLN A 109 11.26 11.58 10.81
CA GLN A 109 11.80 11.44 9.45
C GLN A 109 13.33 11.44 9.41
N LEU A 110 13.98 12.15 10.34
CA LEU A 110 15.43 12.32 10.37
C LEU A 110 16.01 11.47 11.50
N SER A 111 17.18 10.88 11.25
CA SER A 111 17.94 10.24 12.32
C SER A 111 18.41 11.28 13.34
N ALA A 112 18.66 10.84 14.57
CA ALA A 112 19.19 11.71 15.64
C ALA A 112 20.46 12.47 15.19
N LYS A 113 21.34 11.83 14.42
CA LYS A 113 22.55 12.46 13.86
C LYS A 113 22.22 13.61 12.91
N GLU A 114 21.22 13.44 12.05
CA GLU A 114 20.81 14.47 11.08
C GLU A 114 20.07 15.63 11.77
N LEU A 115 19.26 15.35 12.80
CA LEU A 115 18.68 16.38 13.66
C LEU A 115 19.76 17.23 14.33
N SER A 116 20.76 16.58 14.94
CA SER A 116 21.89 17.26 15.59
C SER A 116 22.71 18.09 14.60
N ARG A 117 22.97 17.56 13.39
CA ARG A 117 23.67 18.30 12.32
C ARG A 117 22.90 19.57 11.91
N ARG A 118 21.58 19.46 11.73
CA ARG A 118 20.73 20.62 11.38
C ARG A 118 20.63 21.63 12.52
N ALA A 119 20.56 21.16 13.76
CA ALA A 119 20.57 22.04 14.94
C ALA A 119 21.88 22.81 15.07
N ALA A 120 23.03 22.12 14.91
CA ALA A 120 24.35 22.74 14.89
C ALA A 120 24.46 23.76 13.76
N ALA A 121 24.04 23.41 12.54
CA ALA A 121 24.06 24.33 11.40
C ALA A 121 23.22 25.59 11.64
N ARG A 122 22.05 25.48 12.29
CA ARG A 122 21.23 26.66 12.66
C ARG A 122 21.92 27.56 13.68
N ALA A 123 22.75 27.00 14.54
CA ALA A 123 23.59 27.75 15.49
C ALA A 123 24.90 28.27 14.86
N GLY A 124 25.14 28.03 13.57
CA GLY A 124 26.39 28.38 12.89
C GLY A 124 27.57 27.48 13.26
N LEU A 125 27.30 26.29 13.78
CA LEU A 125 28.29 25.32 14.24
C LEU A 125 28.34 24.11 13.30
N GLN A 126 29.50 23.45 13.22
CA GLN A 126 29.68 22.21 12.48
C GLN A 126 29.82 21.04 13.45
N LEU A 127 29.03 19.98 13.24
CA LEU A 127 29.10 18.78 14.07
C LEU A 127 30.36 17.96 13.69
N PRO A 128 31.19 17.54 14.66
CA PRO A 128 32.33 16.67 14.37
C PRO A 128 31.88 15.29 13.87
N ASP A 129 32.70 14.66 13.02
CA ASP A 129 32.47 13.28 12.59
C ASP A 129 32.76 12.35 13.78
N LEU A 130 31.71 11.68 14.27
CA LEU A 130 31.84 10.68 15.35
C LEU A 130 32.50 9.41 14.81
N ASP A 131 33.43 8.85 15.59
CA ASP A 131 34.05 7.56 15.30
C ASP A 131 33.00 6.45 15.16
N PRO A 132 33.18 5.52 14.20
CA PRO A 132 32.20 4.48 13.88
C PRO A 132 31.96 3.48 15.03
N GLU A 133 32.86 3.41 16.02
CA GLU A 133 32.68 2.55 17.20
C GLU A 133 31.65 3.10 18.20
N LEU A 134 31.46 4.43 18.28
CA LEU A 134 30.47 5.07 19.14
C LEU A 134 29.05 5.08 18.54
N GLU A 135 28.90 4.77 17.24
CA GLU A 135 27.60 4.71 16.56
C GLU A 135 26.79 3.44 16.90
N GLN A 136 27.40 2.43 17.53
CA GLN A 136 26.73 1.18 17.87
C GLN A 136 25.81 1.28 19.09
N ASP A 137 26.06 2.24 19.99
CA ASP A 137 25.33 2.42 21.25
C ASP A 137 24.08 3.33 21.12
N LEU A 138 23.82 3.90 19.94
CA LEU A 138 22.71 4.84 19.67
C LEU A 138 21.57 4.22 18.84
N LYS A 139 21.51 2.90 18.72
CA LYS A 139 20.44 2.17 18.01
C LYS A 139 19.38 1.61 18.94
#